data_AF-A0A816TZ33-F1
#
_entry.id   AF-A0A816TZ33-F1
#
_cell.length_a   1.000
_cell.length_b   1.000
_cell.length_c   1.000
_cell.angle_alpha   90.00
_cell.angle_beta   90.00
_cell.angle_gamma   90.00
#
_symmetry.space_group_name_H-M   'P 1'
#
loop_
_entity.id
_entity.type
_entity.pdbx_description
1 polymer ?
#
loop_
_entity_poly.entity_id
_entity_poly.type
_entity_poly.pdbx_seq_one_letter_code
_entity_poly.pdbx_strand_id
1 'polypeptide(L)'
;NEVIAALINATRDADSYVRGKACEALGNLGGKAATNEVITALTDATRDANSYVLSEACEALGKLGEKAATSEVIAGLVNELSGRIDYGHDMSLGECLVRAMCSFDGMKQLNSGIVKELCRYIRKSTKIDLTAIPSEHMIKVFFDSGNASWLGLIVYVALSQGIAVTVKGSCIWIYDGRGPFECNGDRPELLASLIEAFRNQKSEIESG
;
A
#
# COMPACT_ATOMS: atom_id res chain seq x y z
N ASN A 1 -29.60 -3.12 7.69
CA ASN A 1 -29.00 -1.85 7.19
C ASN A 1 -29.00 -0.71 8.21
N GLU A 2 -30.05 -0.53 9.03
CA GLU A 2 -30.07 0.57 10.03
C GLU A 2 -28.91 0.52 11.04
N VAL A 3 -28.49 -0.67 11.47
CA VAL A 3 -27.34 -0.84 12.36
C VAL A 3 -26.04 -0.33 11.74
N ILE A 4 -25.79 -0.61 10.46
CA ILE A 4 -24.58 -0.13 9.76
C ILE A 4 -24.61 1.39 9.64
N ALA A 5 -25.77 1.97 9.30
CA ALA A 5 -25.91 3.42 9.21
C ALA A 5 -25.68 4.11 10.57
N ALA A 6 -26.17 3.53 11.67
CA ALA A 6 -25.92 4.04 13.01
C ALA A 6 -24.44 3.98 13.38
N LEU A 7 -23.75 2.88 13.05
CA LEU A 7 -22.30 2.75 13.26
C LEU A 7 -21.50 3.76 12.43
N ILE A 8 -21.85 3.98 11.16
CA ILE A 8 -21.23 5.00 10.31
C ILE A 8 -21.42 6.40 10.91
N ASN A 9 -22.58 6.71 11.48
CA ASN A 9 -22.77 7.99 12.16
C ASN A 9 -21.92 8.09 13.44
N ALA A 10 -21.79 7.00 14.19
CA ALA A 10 -20.99 6.96 15.41
C ALA A 10 -19.48 7.09 15.15
N THR A 11 -18.97 6.82 13.94
CA THR A 11 -17.57 7.14 13.59
C THR A 11 -17.28 8.65 13.55
N ARG A 12 -18.29 9.50 13.70
CA ARG A 12 -18.18 10.96 13.76
C ARG A 12 -18.63 11.55 15.09
N ASP A 13 -18.79 10.72 16.11
CA ASP A 13 -19.17 11.17 17.45
C ASP A 13 -18.13 12.13 18.05
N ALA A 14 -18.56 13.01 18.96
CA ALA A 14 -17.66 13.93 19.64
C ALA A 14 -16.66 13.18 20.54
N ASP A 15 -17.05 12.06 21.13
CA ASP A 15 -16.21 11.22 21.97
C ASP A 15 -15.35 10.27 21.12
N SER A 16 -14.03 10.36 21.26
CA SER A 16 -13.08 9.49 20.56
C SER A 16 -13.25 8.01 20.91
N TYR A 17 -13.70 7.68 22.13
CA TYR A 17 -13.96 6.30 22.50
C TYR A 17 -15.15 5.73 21.72
N VAL A 18 -16.21 6.52 21.55
CA VAL A 18 -17.37 6.13 20.74
C VAL A 18 -16.96 5.95 19.28
N ARG A 19 -16.17 6.88 18.72
CA ARG A 19 -15.66 6.75 17.34
C ARG A 19 -14.82 5.49 17.13
N GLY A 20 -13.90 5.20 18.05
CA GLY A 20 -13.06 4.01 17.97
C GLY A 20 -13.87 2.71 18.05
N LYS A 21 -14.84 2.65 18.99
CA LYS A 21 -15.74 1.50 19.10
C LYS A 21 -16.67 1.33 17.90
N ALA A 22 -17.06 2.41 17.26
CA ALA A 22 -17.81 2.34 16.01
C ALA A 22 -16.96 1.72 14.88
N CYS A 23 -15.68 2.10 14.77
CA CYS A 23 -14.75 1.50 13.81
C CYS A 23 -14.53 0.01 14.09
N GLU A 24 -14.25 -0.35 15.35
CA GLU A 24 -14.09 -1.75 15.78
C GLU A 24 -15.32 -2.59 15.40
N ALA A 25 -16.51 -2.09 15.71
CA ALA A 25 -17.77 -2.77 15.42
C ALA A 25 -17.96 -2.98 13.91
N LEU A 26 -17.69 -1.96 13.08
CA LEU A 26 -17.74 -2.08 11.63
C LEU A 26 -16.77 -3.14 11.10
N GLY A 27 -15.54 -3.18 11.63
CA GLY A 27 -14.55 -4.21 11.29
C GLY A 27 -14.99 -5.61 11.68
N ASN A 28 -15.59 -5.78 12.85
CA ASN A 28 -16.06 -7.08 13.36
C ASN A 28 -17.25 -7.65 12.59
N LEU A 29 -17.95 -6.84 11.77
CA LEU A 29 -18.93 -7.35 10.80
C LEU A 29 -18.26 -8.11 9.63
N GLY A 30 -16.95 -7.92 9.43
CA GLY A 30 -16.13 -8.57 8.42
C GLY A 30 -16.47 -8.16 6.98
N GLY A 31 -15.85 -8.85 6.00
CA GLY A 31 -15.95 -8.49 4.58
C GLY A 31 -17.35 -8.50 3.95
N LYS A 32 -18.37 -9.00 4.65
CA LYS A 32 -19.78 -8.87 4.21
C LYS A 32 -20.32 -7.44 4.37
N ALA A 33 -19.75 -6.66 5.28
CA ALA A 33 -20.10 -5.26 5.51
C ALA A 33 -19.23 -4.26 4.73
N ALA A 34 -18.27 -4.74 3.93
CA ALA A 34 -17.37 -3.93 3.10
C ALA A 34 -18.13 -3.29 1.91
N THR A 35 -19.00 -2.35 2.26
CA THR A 35 -19.70 -1.44 1.36
C THR A 35 -18.88 -0.16 1.20
N ASN A 36 -19.11 0.59 0.13
CA ASN A 36 -18.39 1.84 -0.12
C ASN A 36 -18.56 2.82 1.03
N GLU A 37 -19.77 2.92 1.60
CA GLU A 37 -20.06 3.82 2.71
C GLU A 37 -19.25 3.47 3.97
N VAL A 38 -19.12 2.18 4.28
CA VAL A 38 -18.31 1.71 5.41
C VAL A 38 -16.82 1.97 5.15
N ILE A 39 -16.33 1.65 3.94
CA ILE A 39 -14.92 1.86 3.56
C ILE A 39 -14.57 3.35 3.63
N THR A 40 -15.43 4.23 3.09
CA THR A 40 -15.23 5.69 3.19
C THR A 40 -15.22 6.16 4.64
N ALA A 41 -16.18 5.71 5.47
CA ALA A 41 -16.24 6.10 6.87
C ALA A 41 -14.98 5.69 7.65
N LEU A 42 -14.46 4.48 7.42
CA LEU A 42 -13.23 4.01 8.05
C LEU A 42 -11.99 4.73 7.50
N THR A 43 -11.93 5.00 6.20
CA THR A 43 -10.83 5.77 5.57
C THR A 43 -10.78 7.22 6.08
N ASP A 44 -11.93 7.81 6.40
CA ASP A 44 -11.97 9.12 7.05
C ASP A 44 -11.46 9.03 8.49
N ALA A 45 -11.81 7.97 9.21
CA ALA A 45 -11.36 7.74 10.59
C ALA A 45 -9.84 7.47 10.72
N THR A 46 -9.15 7.03 9.66
CA THR A 46 -7.68 6.94 9.68
C THR A 46 -6.98 8.30 9.78
N ARG A 47 -7.72 9.39 9.54
CA ARG A 47 -7.23 10.78 9.67
C ARG A 47 -7.56 11.39 11.03
N ASP A 48 -8.16 10.62 11.94
CA ASP A 48 -8.47 11.10 13.28
C ASP A 48 -7.19 11.50 14.03
N ALA A 49 -7.30 12.55 14.86
CA ALA A 49 -6.21 13.03 15.69
C ALA A 49 -5.95 12.10 16.89
N ASN A 50 -6.95 11.32 17.30
CA ASN A 50 -6.83 10.34 18.36
C ASN A 50 -6.27 9.01 17.82
N SER A 51 -5.13 8.58 18.35
CA SER A 51 -4.46 7.34 17.93
C SER A 51 -5.30 6.08 18.15
N TYR A 52 -6.19 6.08 19.16
CA TYR A 52 -7.11 4.96 19.37
C TYR A 52 -8.06 4.80 18.17
N VAL A 53 -8.68 5.90 17.72
CA VAL A 53 -9.61 5.88 16.59
C VAL A 53 -8.90 5.46 15.30
N LEU A 54 -7.71 6.02 15.06
CA LEU A 54 -6.89 5.67 13.91
C LEU A 54 -6.55 4.17 13.90
N SER A 55 -6.11 3.62 15.04
CA SER A 55 -5.74 2.22 15.16
C SER A 55 -6.93 1.30 14.89
N GLU A 56 -8.09 1.58 15.49
CA GLU A 56 -9.33 0.82 15.27
C GLU A 56 -9.81 0.92 13.82
N ALA A 57 -9.68 2.08 13.18
CA ALA A 57 -10.03 2.26 11.77
C ALA A 57 -9.13 1.41 10.85
N CYS A 58 -7.81 1.41 11.12
CA CYS A 58 -6.84 0.59 10.41
C CYS A 58 -7.12 -0.91 10.59
N GLU A 59 -7.39 -1.35 11.81
CA GLU A 59 -7.75 -2.74 12.10
C GLU A 59 -9.05 -3.13 11.40
N ALA A 60 -10.06 -2.26 11.43
CA ALA A 60 -11.33 -2.49 10.77
C ALA A 60 -11.18 -2.64 9.25
N LEU A 61 -10.43 -1.75 8.59
CA LEU A 61 -10.13 -1.87 7.15
C LEU A 61 -9.45 -3.22 6.84
N GLY A 62 -8.51 -3.66 7.68
CA GLY A 62 -7.89 -4.97 7.56
C GLY A 62 -8.88 -6.13 7.67
N LYS A 63 -9.82 -6.07 8.63
CA LYS A 63 -10.87 -7.09 8.83
C LYS A 63 -11.91 -7.15 7.70
N LEU A 64 -12.12 -6.04 6.98
CA LEU A 64 -12.97 -6.02 5.78
C LEU A 64 -12.34 -6.77 4.59
N GLY A 65 -11.02 -6.98 4.61
CA GLY A 65 -10.28 -7.76 3.63
C GLY A 65 -10.11 -7.06 2.29
N GLU A 66 -9.94 -7.85 1.22
CA GLU A 66 -9.59 -7.36 -0.14
C GLU A 66 -10.53 -6.28 -0.67
N LYS A 67 -11.81 -6.30 -0.30
CA LYS A 67 -12.78 -5.28 -0.73
C LYS A 67 -12.46 -3.88 -0.24
N ALA A 68 -11.80 -3.76 0.91
CA ALA A 68 -11.36 -2.47 1.46
C ALA A 68 -9.99 -2.04 0.91
N ALA A 69 -9.27 -2.92 0.22
CA ALA A 69 -7.95 -2.64 -0.34
C ALA A 69 -8.06 -2.02 -1.74
N THR A 70 -8.78 -0.90 -1.83
CA THR A 70 -8.98 -0.13 -3.06
C THR A 70 -7.88 0.92 -3.26
N SER A 71 -7.76 1.45 -4.49
CA SER A 71 -6.83 2.54 -4.79
C SER A 71 -7.06 3.78 -3.93
N GLU A 72 -8.32 4.09 -3.61
CA GLU A 72 -8.70 5.26 -2.82
C GLU A 72 -8.23 5.12 -1.38
N VAL A 73 -8.38 3.92 -0.81
CA VAL A 73 -7.89 3.62 0.54
C VAL A 73 -6.37 3.71 0.58
N ILE A 74 -5.68 3.06 -0.37
CA ILE A 74 -4.21 3.11 -0.43
C ILE A 74 -3.72 4.55 -0.61
N ALA A 75 -4.34 5.33 -1.49
CA ALA A 75 -4.00 6.73 -1.69
C ALA A 75 -4.26 7.60 -0.44
N GLY A 76 -5.37 7.36 0.25
CA GLY A 76 -5.70 8.03 1.51
C GLY A 76 -4.65 7.76 2.59
N LEU A 77 -4.26 6.50 2.76
CA LEU A 77 -3.23 6.08 3.71
C LEU A 77 -1.85 6.68 3.37
N VAL A 78 -1.47 6.68 2.09
CA VAL A 78 -0.20 7.29 1.63
C VAL A 78 -0.16 8.79 1.95
N ASN A 79 -1.23 9.52 1.65
CA ASN A 79 -1.29 10.96 1.92
C ASN A 79 -1.19 11.26 3.42
N GLU A 80 -1.87 10.46 4.25
CA GLU A 80 -1.83 10.63 5.71
C GLU A 80 -0.42 10.33 6.27
N LEU A 81 0.21 9.26 5.77
CA LEU A 81 1.59 8.93 6.14
C LEU A 81 2.58 10.01 5.72
N SER A 82 2.45 10.53 4.51
CA SER A 82 3.29 11.63 4.00
C SER A 82 3.17 12.91 4.83
N GLY A 83 1.96 13.21 5.35
CA GLY A 83 1.75 14.36 6.25
C GLY A 83 2.36 14.19 7.64
N ARG A 84 2.65 12.95 8.06
CA ARG A 84 3.12 12.63 9.42
C ARG A 84 4.62 12.30 9.51
N ILE A 85 5.40 12.48 8.43
CA ILE A 85 6.81 12.01 8.32
C ILE A 85 7.70 12.44 9.51
N ASP A 86 7.41 13.57 10.14
CA ASP A 86 8.21 14.13 11.24
C ASP A 86 7.71 13.78 12.64
N TYR A 87 6.50 13.22 12.76
CA TYR A 87 5.90 12.82 14.04
C TYR A 87 5.99 11.31 14.16
N GLY A 88 6.86 10.83 15.06
CA GLY A 88 7.13 9.40 15.29
C GLY A 88 5.92 8.51 15.01
N HIS A 89 5.94 7.86 13.84
CA HIS A 89 4.74 7.27 13.24
C HIS A 89 4.06 6.24 14.12
N ASP A 90 2.72 6.26 14.10
CA ASP A 90 1.89 5.15 14.56
C ASP A 90 2.10 3.96 13.60
N MET A 91 2.67 2.87 14.11
CA MET A 91 2.93 1.64 13.36
C MET A 91 1.65 1.08 12.73
N SER A 92 0.48 1.36 13.32
CA SER A 92 -0.82 0.88 12.83
C SER A 92 -1.11 1.35 11.40
N LEU A 93 -0.76 2.59 11.07
CA LEU A 93 -1.03 3.16 9.74
C LEU A 93 -0.11 2.55 8.67
N GLY A 94 1.17 2.32 9.03
CA GLY A 94 2.13 1.65 8.16
C GLY A 94 1.75 0.20 7.90
N GLU A 95 1.35 -0.55 8.94
CA GLU A 95 0.85 -1.92 8.79
C GLU A 95 -0.43 -1.98 7.95
N CYS A 96 -1.36 -1.04 8.16
CA CYS A 96 -2.58 -0.94 7.37
C CYS A 96 -2.27 -0.72 5.90
N LEU A 97 -1.33 0.19 5.59
CA LEU A 97 -0.88 0.42 4.23
C LEU A 97 -0.30 -0.86 3.61
N VAL A 98 0.58 -1.57 4.31
CA VAL A 98 1.18 -2.82 3.80
C VAL A 98 0.10 -3.86 3.50
N ARG A 99 -0.88 -4.03 4.39
CA ARG A 99 -2.02 -4.95 4.16
C ARG A 99 -2.84 -4.55 2.95
N ALA A 100 -3.14 -3.26 2.78
CA ALA A 100 -3.88 -2.75 1.63
C ALA A 100 -3.08 -2.91 0.32
N MET A 101 -1.76 -2.73 0.36
CA MET A 101 -0.87 -2.93 -0.78
C MET A 101 -0.71 -4.40 -1.18
N CYS A 102 -1.16 -5.38 -0.40
CA CYS A 102 -1.24 -6.76 -0.89
C CYS A 102 -2.32 -6.95 -1.98
N SER A 103 -3.21 -5.96 -2.18
CA SER A 103 -4.25 -5.98 -3.21
C SER A 103 -3.72 -5.55 -4.58
N PHE A 104 -3.78 -6.49 -5.53
CA PHE A 104 -3.35 -6.24 -6.91
C PHE A 104 -4.20 -5.17 -7.59
N ASP A 105 -5.52 -5.27 -7.46
CA ASP A 105 -6.46 -4.35 -8.11
C ASP A 105 -6.39 -2.94 -7.54
N GLY A 106 -6.11 -2.81 -6.23
CA GLY A 106 -5.90 -1.51 -5.60
C GLY A 106 -4.62 -0.85 -6.08
N MET A 107 -3.51 -1.59 -6.12
CA MET A 107 -2.21 -1.05 -6.54
C MET A 107 -2.19 -0.65 -8.02
N LYS A 108 -2.71 -1.48 -8.93
CA LYS A 108 -2.64 -1.20 -10.38
C LYS A 108 -3.39 0.07 -10.81
N GLN A 109 -4.35 0.53 -10.00
CA GLN A 109 -5.15 1.73 -10.25
C GLN A 109 -4.53 3.01 -9.68
N LEU A 110 -3.40 2.93 -8.97
CA LEU A 110 -2.76 4.13 -8.40
C LEU A 110 -2.13 5.02 -9.48
N ASN A 111 -2.43 6.31 -9.40
CA ASN A 111 -1.83 7.32 -10.26
C ASN A 111 -0.36 7.58 -9.89
N SER A 112 0.40 8.11 -10.85
CA SER A 112 1.84 8.40 -10.68
C SER A 112 2.17 9.33 -9.51
N GLY A 113 1.27 10.26 -9.14
CA GLY A 113 1.47 11.14 -7.99
C GLY A 113 1.54 10.35 -6.69
N ILE A 114 0.53 9.52 -6.43
CA ILE A 114 0.46 8.68 -5.22
C ILE A 114 1.62 7.69 -5.16
N VAL A 115 2.00 7.06 -6.28
CA VAL A 115 3.12 6.11 -6.31
C VAL A 115 4.45 6.81 -5.95
N LYS A 116 4.65 8.06 -6.41
CA LYS A 116 5.83 8.85 -6.04
C LYS A 116 5.82 9.25 -4.56
N GLU A 117 4.66 9.64 -4.02
CA GLU A 117 4.50 9.92 -2.59
C GLU A 117 4.83 8.71 -1.74
N LEU A 118 4.27 7.54 -2.08
CA LEU A 118 4.54 6.25 -1.47
C LEU A 118 6.05 5.93 -1.50
N CYS A 119 6.68 6.07 -2.66
CA CYS A 119 8.11 5.82 -2.82
C CYS A 119 8.97 6.75 -1.94
N ARG A 120 8.63 8.04 -1.88
CA ARG A 120 9.32 8.99 -1.00
C ARG A 120 9.14 8.65 0.46
N TYR A 121 7.93 8.30 0.87
CA TYR A 121 7.61 7.90 2.23
C TYR A 121 8.45 6.68 2.65
N ILE A 122 8.43 5.61 1.83
CA ILE A 122 9.15 4.37 2.07
C ILE A 122 10.67 4.61 2.18
N ARG A 123 11.24 5.47 1.33
CA ARG A 123 12.67 5.79 1.39
C ARG A 123 13.08 6.51 2.67
N LYS A 124 12.20 7.35 3.24
CA LYS A 124 12.47 8.10 4.48
C LYS A 124 12.16 7.29 5.75
N SER A 125 11.19 6.38 5.68
CA SER A 125 10.72 5.60 6.83
C SER A 125 11.49 4.29 6.94
N THR A 126 12.23 4.09 8.03
CA THR A 126 12.91 2.83 8.33
C THR A 126 12.00 1.77 8.96
N LYS A 127 10.71 2.06 9.10
CA LYS A 127 9.80 1.30 9.98
C LYS A 127 8.69 0.51 9.26
N ILE A 128 8.49 0.69 7.95
CA ILE A 128 7.55 -0.14 7.20
C ILE A 128 8.26 -1.42 6.75
N ASP A 129 7.72 -2.56 7.19
CA ASP A 129 8.14 -3.86 6.71
C ASP A 129 7.49 -4.19 5.37
N LEU A 130 8.25 -4.06 4.29
CA LEU A 130 7.82 -4.38 2.93
C LEU A 130 8.05 -5.85 2.57
N THR A 131 8.65 -6.67 3.44
CA THR A 131 8.90 -8.10 3.17
C THR A 131 7.61 -8.91 2.97
N ALA A 132 6.51 -8.40 3.51
CA ALA A 132 5.18 -8.94 3.30
C ALA A 132 4.70 -8.80 1.84
N ILE A 133 5.18 -7.78 1.11
CA ILE A 133 4.78 -7.52 -0.27
C ILE A 133 5.68 -8.33 -1.21
N PRO A 134 5.16 -9.33 -1.95
CA PRO A 134 5.96 -10.12 -2.86
C PRO A 134 6.56 -9.23 -3.96
N SER A 135 7.84 -9.43 -4.28
CA SER A 135 8.53 -8.65 -5.30
C SER A 135 7.88 -8.78 -6.69
N GLU A 136 7.43 -9.99 -7.02
CA GLU A 136 6.66 -10.29 -8.22
C GLU A 136 5.35 -9.49 -8.31
N HIS A 137 4.74 -9.15 -7.17
CA HIS A 137 3.45 -8.46 -7.13
C HIS A 137 3.60 -7.04 -7.67
N MET A 138 4.59 -6.28 -7.18
CA MET A 138 4.84 -4.92 -7.66
C MET A 138 5.22 -4.89 -9.13
N ILE A 139 5.92 -5.91 -9.62
CA ILE A 139 6.33 -6.00 -11.01
C ILE A 139 5.14 -6.29 -11.91
N LYS A 140 4.26 -7.22 -11.51
CA LYS A 140 2.98 -7.45 -12.19
C LYS A 140 2.14 -6.17 -12.21
N VAL A 141 2.09 -5.42 -11.11
CA VAL A 141 1.41 -4.12 -11.03
C VAL A 141 2.00 -3.10 -12.01
N PHE A 142 3.33 -3.00 -12.11
CA PHE A 142 4.00 -2.13 -13.07
C PHE A 142 3.65 -2.49 -14.50
N PHE A 143 3.73 -3.79 -14.85
CA PHE A 143 3.36 -4.22 -16.19
C PHE A 143 1.89 -3.87 -16.47
N ASP A 144 0.95 -4.30 -15.62
CA ASP A 144 -0.48 -4.08 -15.85
C ASP A 144 -0.84 -2.60 -16.00
N SER A 145 -0.38 -1.77 -15.05
CA SER A 145 -0.65 -0.33 -15.02
C SER A 145 0.11 0.48 -16.10
N GLY A 146 1.26 0.00 -16.58
CA GLY A 146 2.16 0.77 -17.43
C GLY A 146 2.73 2.03 -16.76
N ASN A 147 2.57 2.19 -15.44
CA ASN A 147 2.97 3.39 -14.72
C ASN A 147 4.44 3.29 -14.29
N ALA A 148 5.33 3.98 -15.03
CA ALA A 148 6.77 4.00 -14.77
C ALA A 148 7.17 4.53 -13.37
N SER A 149 6.25 5.18 -12.64
CA SER A 149 6.54 5.62 -11.26
C SER A 149 6.77 4.47 -10.29
N TRP A 150 6.34 3.25 -10.63
CA TRP A 150 6.61 2.05 -9.84
C TRP A 150 8.07 1.61 -9.88
N LEU A 151 8.83 1.96 -10.92
CA LEU A 151 10.20 1.48 -11.13
C LEU A 151 11.11 1.77 -9.94
N GLY A 152 11.10 3.02 -9.44
CA GLY A 152 11.95 3.40 -8.31
C GLY A 152 11.59 2.69 -7.01
N LEU A 153 10.31 2.38 -6.80
CA LEU A 153 9.88 1.59 -5.65
C LEU A 153 10.26 0.11 -5.81
N ILE A 154 10.06 -0.47 -6.99
CA ILE A 154 10.47 -1.86 -7.30
C ILE A 154 11.97 -2.05 -7.05
N VAL A 155 12.80 -1.16 -7.58
CA VAL A 155 14.25 -1.21 -7.38
C VAL A 155 14.61 -1.06 -5.91
N TYR A 156 14.00 -0.10 -5.21
CA TYR A 156 14.26 0.10 -3.78
C TYR A 156 13.93 -1.13 -2.94
N VAL A 157 12.75 -1.74 -3.15
CA VAL A 157 12.34 -2.93 -2.39
C VAL A 157 13.21 -4.14 -2.74
N ALA A 158 13.55 -4.31 -4.02
CA ALA A 158 14.44 -5.39 -4.42
C ALA A 158 15.80 -5.30 -3.73
N LEU A 159 16.38 -4.09 -3.64
CA LEU A 159 17.63 -3.87 -2.94
C LEU A 159 17.51 -4.06 -1.42
N SER A 160 16.46 -3.51 -0.80
CA SER A 160 16.28 -3.58 0.65
C SER A 160 16.03 -5.01 1.13
N GLN A 161 15.45 -5.86 0.28
CA GLN A 161 15.23 -7.28 0.55
C GLN A 161 16.38 -8.18 0.06
N GLY A 162 17.44 -7.63 -0.55
CA GLY A 162 18.57 -8.42 -1.06
C GLY A 162 18.21 -9.34 -2.23
N ILE A 163 17.23 -8.95 -3.04
CA ILE A 163 16.74 -9.71 -4.19
C ILE A 163 17.79 -9.70 -5.29
N ALA A 164 18.18 -10.88 -5.77
CA ALA A 164 19.06 -10.98 -6.93
C ALA A 164 18.23 -10.87 -8.22
N VAL A 165 18.71 -10.07 -9.16
CA VAL A 165 18.09 -9.87 -10.48
C VAL A 165 19.08 -10.22 -11.57
N THR A 166 18.67 -11.07 -12.50
CA THR A 166 19.50 -11.48 -13.64
C THR A 166 18.80 -11.11 -14.93
N VAL A 167 19.51 -10.46 -15.85
CA VAL A 167 18.97 -10.08 -17.17
C VAL A 167 19.66 -10.91 -18.23
N LYS A 168 18.88 -11.62 -19.05
CA LYS A 168 19.39 -12.41 -20.19
C LYS A 168 18.52 -12.17 -21.42
N GLY A 169 19.09 -11.47 -22.41
CA GLY A 169 18.32 -11.07 -23.59
C GLY A 169 17.13 -10.19 -23.20
N SER A 170 15.93 -10.65 -23.53
CA SER A 170 14.65 -10.03 -23.18
C SER A 170 13.92 -10.74 -22.03
N CYS A 171 14.65 -11.37 -21.11
CA CYS A 171 14.08 -11.97 -19.90
C CYS A 171 14.76 -11.38 -18.67
N ILE A 172 13.97 -11.10 -17.64
CA ILE A 172 14.46 -10.80 -16.29
C ILE A 172 14.08 -11.96 -15.38
N TRP A 173 15.04 -12.39 -14.56
CA TRP A 173 14.88 -13.40 -13.53
C TRP A 173 15.07 -12.76 -12.17
N ILE A 174 14.13 -13.01 -11.27
CA ILE A 174 14.10 -12.40 -9.94
C ILE A 174 14.13 -13.52 -8.91
N TYR A 175 15.05 -13.40 -7.95
CA TYR A 175 15.31 -14.40 -6.93
C TYR A 175 15.10 -13.75 -5.56
N ASP A 176 13.90 -13.91 -4.99
CA ASP A 176 13.48 -13.28 -3.74
C ASP A 176 13.37 -14.28 -2.56
N GLY A 177 13.97 -15.46 -2.72
CA GLY A 177 13.89 -16.55 -1.74
C GLY A 177 12.62 -17.40 -1.83
N ARG A 178 11.62 -17.01 -2.63
CA ARG A 178 10.40 -17.82 -2.88
C ARG A 178 10.49 -18.67 -4.15
N GLY A 179 11.56 -18.48 -4.92
CA GLY A 179 11.85 -19.18 -6.17
C GLY A 179 12.19 -18.20 -7.30
N PRO A 180 12.74 -18.67 -8.43
CA PRO A 180 12.98 -17.82 -9.57
C PRO A 180 11.65 -17.40 -10.22
N PHE A 181 11.39 -16.10 -10.30
CA PHE A 181 10.29 -15.52 -11.08
C PHE A 181 10.82 -15.01 -12.42
N GLU A 182 10.30 -15.56 -13.51
CA GLU A 182 10.61 -15.11 -14.87
C GLU A 182 9.64 -14.01 -15.30
N CYS A 183 10.18 -12.86 -15.71
CA CYS A 183 9.45 -11.80 -16.39
C CYS A 183 9.71 -11.91 -17.89
N ASN A 184 8.73 -12.41 -18.63
CA ASN A 184 8.68 -12.42 -20.09
C ASN A 184 7.53 -11.50 -20.55
N GLY A 185 7.82 -10.22 -20.73
CA GLY A 185 6.79 -9.24 -21.06
C GLY A 185 6.41 -9.28 -22.54
N ASP A 186 5.10 -9.37 -22.83
CA ASP A 186 4.53 -9.06 -24.17
C ASP A 186 4.66 -7.57 -24.55
N ARG A 187 5.16 -6.75 -23.62
CA ARG A 187 5.43 -5.30 -23.75
C ARG A 187 6.93 -5.02 -23.61
N PRO A 188 7.71 -5.06 -24.72
CA PRO A 188 9.17 -4.94 -24.69
C PRO A 188 9.66 -3.58 -24.18
N GLU A 189 8.88 -2.51 -24.38
CA GLU A 189 9.18 -1.16 -23.90
C GLU A 189 9.15 -1.05 -22.37
N LEU A 190 8.16 -1.67 -21.73
CA LEU A 190 8.06 -1.71 -20.27
C LEU A 190 9.16 -2.59 -19.68
N LEU A 191 9.43 -3.73 -20.32
CA LEU A 191 10.54 -4.59 -19.93
C LEU A 191 11.89 -3.88 -20.04
N ALA A 192 12.13 -3.15 -21.13
CA ALA A 192 13.35 -2.36 -21.30
C ALA A 192 13.49 -1.29 -20.20
N SER A 193 12.38 -0.63 -19.84
CA SER A 193 12.37 0.35 -18.75
C SER A 193 12.71 -0.28 -17.40
N LEU A 194 12.19 -1.48 -17.13
CA LEU A 194 12.51 -2.23 -15.90
C LEU A 194 13.98 -2.66 -15.85
N ILE A 195 14.52 -3.17 -16.97
CA ILE A 195 15.94 -3.51 -17.09
C ILE A 195 16.81 -2.28 -16.81
N GLU A 196 16.47 -1.15 -17.41
CA GLU A 196 17.26 0.07 -17.28
C GLU A 196 17.21 0.63 -15.86
N ALA A 197 16.05 0.56 -15.19
CA ALA A 197 15.92 0.92 -13.78
C ALA A 197 16.86 0.08 -12.88
N PHE A 198 16.92 -1.23 -13.09
CA PHE A 198 17.85 -2.10 -12.34
C PHE A 198 19.32 -1.85 -12.69
N ARG A 199 19.66 -1.53 -13.94
CA ARG A 199 21.04 -1.16 -14.31
C ARG A 199 21.50 0.14 -13.63
N ASN A 200 20.61 1.12 -13.56
CA ASN A 200 20.87 2.44 -12.97
C ASN A 200 20.56 2.50 -11.47
N GLN A 201 20.33 1.35 -10.83
CA GLN A 201 19.92 1.27 -9.42
C GLN A 201 20.88 2.00 -8.47
N LYS A 202 22.18 2.05 -8.78
CA LYS A 202 23.17 2.77 -7.96
C LYS A 202 22.87 4.28 -7.89
N SER A 203 22.57 4.92 -9.02
CA SER A 203 22.26 6.36 -9.06
C SER A 203 20.92 6.70 -8.40
N GLU A 204 19.96 5.77 -8.37
CA GLU A 204 18.67 5.98 -7.68
C GLU A 204 18.77 5.90 -6.16
N ILE A 205 19.75 5.16 -5.63
CA ILE A 205 20.00 5.08 -4.17
C ILE A 205 20.73 6.33 -3.68
N GLU A 206 21.69 6.85 -4.45
CA GLU A 206 22.54 7.98 -4.05
C GLU A 206 21.84 9.35 -4.16
N SER A 207 20.66 9.42 -4.78
CA SER A 207 19.91 10.66 -5.03
C SER A 207 18.67 10.87 -4.15
N GLY A 208 18.37 9.94 -3.23
CA GLY A 208 17.26 10.01 -2.28
C GLY A 208 17.71 10.30 -0.86
#